data_AF-A0A7J4JZJ7-F1
#
_entry.id   AF-A0A7J4JZJ7-F1
#
_cell.length_a   1.000
_cell.length_b   1.000
_cell.length_c   1.000
_cell.angle_alpha   90.00
_cell.angle_beta   90.00
_cell.angle_gamma   90.00
#
_symmetry.space_group_name_H-M   'P 1'
#
loop_
_entity.id
_entity.type
_entity.pdbx_description
1 polymer ?
#
loop_
_entity_poly.entity_id
_entity_poly.type
_entity_poly.pdbx_seq_one_letter_code
_entity_poly.pdbx_strand_id
1 'polypeptide(L)'
;MQLVISDPKSAKAYSKKIEDLNAFLNKKIGESVSLSSIGLEGYEAKITGGSDKTGTPMRFDIQGIGRKKVYLAKGPGFKPGRKGQRRRVNVRGNTVAEDIHQLNLAVIKQGSKSLEEYFPKTAAAEGEKKEEKKSAKEEMIEKSLEAVDKLTAEEAARAAKEIKKGKR
;
A
#
# COMPACT_ATOMS: atom_id res chain seq x y z
N MET A 1 -1.04 -7.59 8.86
CA MET A 1 -1.49 -6.19 9.05
C MET A 1 -0.62 -5.27 8.19
N GLN A 2 -1.17 -4.19 7.63
CA GLN A 2 -0.40 -3.17 6.90
C GLN A 2 -0.01 -2.04 7.86
N LEU A 3 1.28 -1.76 7.95
CA LEU A 3 1.82 -0.76 8.85
C LEU A 3 2.29 0.43 8.01
N VAL A 4 1.80 1.62 8.34
CA VAL A 4 2.15 2.87 7.66
C VAL A 4 2.98 3.71 8.61
N ILE A 5 4.24 3.91 8.25
CA ILE A 5 5.23 4.67 9.04
C ILE A 5 5.37 6.04 8.39
N SER A 6 4.97 7.08 9.10
CA SER A 6 5.11 8.47 8.66
C SER A 6 6.28 9.14 9.36
N ASP A 7 7.17 9.71 8.57
CA ASP A 7 8.25 10.57 9.05
C ASP A 7 7.81 12.04 8.98
N PRO A 8 7.60 12.72 10.12
CA PRO A 8 7.21 14.12 10.10
C PRO A 8 8.31 15.04 9.55
N LYS A 9 9.59 14.63 9.64
CA LYS A 9 10.73 15.43 9.17
C LYS A 9 10.97 15.31 7.66
N SER A 10 10.88 14.09 7.12
CA SER A 10 11.07 13.86 5.68
C SER A 10 9.78 14.07 4.88
N ALA A 11 8.64 14.24 5.56
CA ALA A 11 7.29 14.32 5.00
C ALA A 11 6.91 13.11 4.11
N LYS A 12 7.64 11.99 4.26
CA LYS A 12 7.40 10.74 3.54
C LYS A 12 6.70 9.73 4.43
N ALA A 13 5.94 8.87 3.79
CA ALA A 13 5.30 7.73 4.43
C ALA A 13 5.69 6.44 3.72
N TYR A 14 5.95 5.41 4.50
CA TYR A 14 6.37 4.10 4.02
C TYR A 14 5.41 3.04 4.52
N SER A 15 5.00 2.12 3.65
CA SER A 15 4.13 1.01 4.01
C SER A 15 4.93 -0.29 4.09
N LYS A 16 4.75 -1.04 5.18
CA LYS A 16 5.30 -2.38 5.35
C LYS A 16 4.20 -3.36 5.72
N LYS A 17 4.15 -4.51 5.07
CA LYS A 17 3.29 -5.62 5.49
C LYS A 17 4.04 -6.44 6.52
N ILE A 18 3.38 -6.77 7.63
CA ILE A 18 3.95 -7.53 8.74
C ILE A 18 3.01 -8.67 9.11
N GLU A 19 3.62 -9.82 9.44
CA GLU A 19 2.98 -11.03 9.95
C GLU A 19 3.04 -11.08 11.48
N ASP A 20 4.17 -10.72 12.08
CA ASP A 20 4.36 -10.66 13.53
C ASP A 20 3.69 -9.44 14.18
N LEU A 21 2.59 -9.68 14.89
CA LEU A 21 1.78 -8.62 15.53
C LEU A 21 2.14 -8.37 16.99
N ASN A 22 2.91 -9.27 17.62
CA ASN A 22 3.14 -9.32 19.06
C ASN A 22 3.64 -8.00 19.67
N ALA A 23 4.45 -7.25 18.92
CA ALA A 23 5.00 -5.96 19.36
C ALA A 23 3.94 -4.84 19.48
N PHE A 24 2.77 -4.99 18.85
CA PHE A 24 1.72 -3.96 18.78
C PHE A 24 0.45 -4.34 19.53
N LEU A 25 0.24 -5.62 19.82
CA LEU A 25 -0.95 -6.07 20.53
C LEU A 25 -1.07 -5.43 21.91
N ASN A 26 -2.30 -5.11 22.31
CA ASN A 26 -2.67 -4.49 23.59
C ASN A 26 -2.11 -3.09 23.84
N LYS A 27 -1.38 -2.51 22.89
CA LYS A 27 -0.96 -1.11 22.96
C LYS A 27 -2.10 -0.17 22.60
N LYS A 28 -2.05 1.03 23.14
CA LYS A 28 -3.07 2.06 22.88
C LYS A 28 -2.59 3.08 21.85
N ILE A 29 -3.54 3.68 21.15
CA ILE A 29 -3.28 4.89 20.38
C ILE A 29 -2.69 5.96 21.32
N GLY A 30 -1.55 6.51 20.92
CA GLY A 30 -0.79 7.49 21.67
C GLY A 30 0.44 6.95 22.38
N GLU A 31 0.59 5.63 22.49
CA GLU A 31 1.78 5.00 23.09
C GLU A 31 2.95 4.94 22.08
N SER A 32 4.17 4.97 22.61
CA SER A 32 5.39 4.80 21.82
C SER A 32 5.80 3.32 21.76
N VAL A 33 6.33 2.92 20.61
CA VAL A 33 6.71 1.55 20.29
C VAL A 33 8.05 1.54 19.58
N SER A 34 8.93 0.65 20.01
CA SER A 34 10.17 0.34 19.31
C SER A 34 9.87 -0.44 18.04
N LEU A 35 10.47 -0.02 16.92
CA LEU A 35 10.30 -0.69 15.61
C LEU A 35 11.36 -1.76 15.32
N SER A 36 12.18 -2.09 16.33
CA SER A 36 13.22 -3.12 16.22
C SER A 36 12.65 -4.47 15.78
N SER A 37 11.45 -4.84 16.24
CA SER A 37 10.78 -6.09 15.86
C SER A 37 10.43 -6.19 14.37
N ILE A 38 10.42 -5.06 13.66
CA ILE A 38 10.14 -5.00 12.22
C ILE A 38 11.43 -4.83 11.41
N GLY A 39 12.61 -4.91 12.04
CA GLY A 39 13.91 -4.67 11.38
C GLY A 39 14.22 -3.19 11.14
N LEU A 40 13.54 -2.28 11.85
CA LEU A 40 13.88 -0.85 11.89
C LEU A 40 14.57 -0.56 13.22
N GLU A 41 15.86 -0.87 13.26
CA GLU A 41 16.68 -0.73 14.46
C GLU A 41 16.87 0.75 14.84
N GLY A 42 16.76 1.05 16.13
CA GLY A 42 16.92 2.41 16.66
C GLY A 42 15.73 3.35 16.40
N TYR A 43 14.70 2.91 15.67
CA TYR A 43 13.49 3.72 15.45
C TYR A 43 12.47 3.54 16.58
N GLU A 44 11.94 4.66 17.05
CA GLU A 44 10.79 4.70 17.97
C GLU A 44 9.65 5.49 17.32
N ALA A 45 8.46 4.91 17.31
CA ALA A 45 7.28 5.53 16.70
C ALA A 45 6.06 5.49 17.62
N LYS A 46 5.20 6.49 17.45
CA LYS A 46 3.94 6.63 18.18
C LYS A 46 2.80 6.06 17.35
N ILE A 47 1.92 5.29 17.99
CA ILE A 47 0.68 4.84 17.36
C ILE A 47 -0.28 6.03 17.25
N THR A 48 -0.62 6.44 16.03
CA THR A 48 -1.53 7.59 15.79
C THR A 48 -2.96 7.15 15.51
N GLY A 49 -3.15 5.92 15.02
CA GLY A 49 -4.48 5.36 14.75
C GLY A 49 -4.41 4.18 13.79
N GLY A 50 -5.53 3.89 13.15
CA GLY A 50 -5.64 2.78 12.21
C GLY A 50 -7.07 2.52 11.77
N SER A 51 -7.25 1.44 11.02
CA SER A 51 -8.54 0.96 10.57
C SER A 51 -8.69 -0.55 10.80
N ASP A 52 -9.90 -0.94 11.18
CA ASP A 52 -10.33 -2.34 11.29
C ASP A 52 -10.48 -2.96 9.88
N LYS A 53 -10.56 -4.29 9.76
CA LYS A 53 -10.81 -5.04 8.50
C LYS A 53 -12.01 -4.53 7.69
N THR A 54 -13.00 -3.95 8.35
CA THR A 54 -14.19 -3.37 7.70
C THR A 54 -14.03 -1.89 7.30
N GLY A 55 -12.85 -1.32 7.48
CA GLY A 55 -12.60 0.11 7.27
C GLY A 55 -13.08 1.02 8.40
N THR A 56 -13.60 0.45 9.51
CA THR A 56 -14.01 1.25 10.67
C THR A 56 -12.78 1.90 11.30
N PRO A 57 -12.73 3.23 11.45
CA PRO A 57 -11.55 3.91 11.99
C PRO A 57 -11.45 3.71 13.49
N MET A 58 -10.21 3.65 13.99
CA MET A 58 -9.94 3.69 15.43
C MET A 58 -10.01 5.12 15.97
N ARG A 59 -10.37 5.25 17.25
CA ARG A 59 -10.46 6.55 17.92
C ARG A 59 -9.89 6.49 19.33
N PHE A 60 -9.01 7.44 19.64
CA PHE A 60 -8.27 7.49 20.91
C PHE A 60 -9.17 7.62 22.15
N ASP A 61 -10.30 8.34 22.05
CA ASP A 61 -11.27 8.54 23.13
C ASP A 61 -11.93 7.24 23.60
N ILE A 62 -12.10 6.27 22.70
CA ILE A 62 -12.93 5.08 22.97
C ILE A 62 -12.04 4.00 23.54
N GLN A 63 -12.18 3.73 24.84
CA GLN A 63 -11.41 2.68 25.49
C GLN A 63 -11.88 1.28 25.10
N GLY A 64 -10.89 0.40 24.90
CA GLY A 64 -11.06 -1.04 24.72
C GLY A 64 -10.74 -1.49 23.30
N ILE A 65 -10.89 -2.79 23.09
CA ILE A 65 -10.60 -3.44 21.81
C ILE A 65 -11.79 -3.34 20.87
N GLY A 66 -13.02 -3.59 21.34
CA GLY A 66 -14.20 -3.74 20.47
C GLY A 66 -14.70 -2.46 19.78
N ARG A 67 -15.71 -2.65 18.91
CA ARG A 67 -16.45 -1.55 18.24
C ARG A 67 -17.56 -1.03 19.15
N LYS A 68 -17.76 0.28 19.14
CA LYS A 68 -18.85 0.96 19.88
C LYS A 68 -19.60 1.93 18.97
N LYS A 69 -20.92 2.06 19.16
CA LYS A 69 -21.75 3.08 18.50
C LYS A 69 -21.68 4.37 19.31
N VAL A 70 -21.17 5.44 18.72
CA VAL A 70 -21.04 6.75 19.38
C VAL A 70 -21.74 7.82 18.56
N TYR A 71 -22.39 8.76 19.24
CA TYR A 71 -22.99 9.94 18.62
C TYR A 71 -21.91 10.96 18.27
N LEU A 72 -21.60 11.11 16.98
CA LEU A 72 -20.58 12.03 16.50
C LEU A 72 -21.19 13.25 15.81
N ALA A 73 -20.60 14.42 16.07
CA ALA A 73 -20.86 15.64 15.32
C ALA A 73 -19.85 15.83 14.18
N LYS A 74 -18.58 15.49 14.42
CA LYS A 74 -17.47 15.57 13.46
C LYS A 74 -16.35 14.62 13.87
N GLY A 75 -15.49 14.25 12.93
CA GLY A 75 -14.21 13.58 13.20
C GLY A 75 -14.02 12.30 12.37
N PRO A 76 -13.09 11.42 12.77
CA PRO A 76 -12.86 10.16 12.07
C PRO A 76 -14.15 9.32 12.06
N GLY A 77 -14.53 8.86 10.87
CA GLY A 77 -15.75 8.08 10.63
C GLY A 77 -17.01 8.91 10.36
N PHE A 78 -17.01 10.23 10.58
CA PHE A 78 -18.17 11.08 10.27
C PHE A 78 -17.79 12.48 9.81
N LYS A 79 -18.12 12.78 8.55
CA LYS A 79 -18.06 14.13 7.97
C LYS A 79 -19.49 14.68 7.84
N PRO A 80 -19.90 15.67 8.65
CA PRO A 80 -21.25 16.23 8.58
C PRO A 80 -21.44 16.97 7.25
N GLY A 81 -22.58 16.76 6.60
CA GLY A 81 -22.95 17.49 5.38
C GLY A 81 -23.61 18.83 5.65
N ARG A 82 -24.19 19.01 6.85
CA ARG A 82 -24.84 20.25 7.30
C ARG A 82 -24.36 20.63 8.70
N LYS A 83 -24.32 21.93 8.99
CA LYS A 83 -23.98 22.44 10.32
C LYS A 83 -25.00 21.90 11.35
N GLY A 84 -24.51 21.37 12.47
CA GLY A 84 -25.34 20.79 13.52
C GLY A 84 -25.79 19.34 13.29
N GLN A 85 -25.45 18.72 12.17
CA GLN A 85 -25.78 17.31 11.94
C GLN A 85 -24.99 16.40 12.89
N ARG A 86 -25.69 15.49 13.57
CA ARG A 86 -25.10 14.45 14.41
C ARG A 86 -25.63 13.09 14.00
N ARG A 87 -24.77 12.07 14.00
CA ARG A 87 -25.15 10.69 13.66
C ARG A 87 -24.50 9.70 14.62
N ARG A 88 -25.23 8.62 14.95
CA ARG A 88 -24.62 7.43 15.59
C ARG A 88 -23.79 6.69 14.54
N VAL A 89 -22.49 6.60 14.78
CA VAL A 89 -21.53 5.94 13.89
C VAL A 89 -20.78 4.86 14.68
N ASN A 90 -20.48 3.75 14.01
CA ASN A 90 -19.63 2.70 14.57
C ASN A 90 -18.17 3.17 14.53
N VAL A 91 -17.49 3.05 15.66
CA VAL A 91 -16.08 3.42 15.78
C VAL A 91 -15.35 2.31 16.52
N ARG A 92 -14.09 2.07 16.16
CA ARG A 92 -13.23 1.09 16.81
C ARG A 92 -12.55 1.72 18.03
N GLY A 93 -12.39 0.94 19.10
CA GLY A 93 -11.67 1.37 20.28
C GLY A 93 -10.19 1.68 20.03
N ASN A 94 -9.52 2.19 21.07
CA ASN A 94 -8.16 2.69 21.01
C ASN A 94 -7.08 1.64 21.24
N THR A 95 -7.45 0.42 21.63
CA THR A 95 -6.51 -0.68 21.85
C THR A 95 -6.30 -1.47 20.56
N VAL A 96 -5.04 -1.77 20.26
CA VAL A 96 -4.63 -2.53 19.07
C VAL A 96 -4.88 -4.03 19.30
N ALA A 97 -5.53 -4.66 18.33
CA ALA A 97 -5.84 -6.09 18.30
C ALA A 97 -5.63 -6.68 16.90
N GLU A 98 -5.71 -8.00 16.78
CA GLU A 98 -5.40 -8.77 15.57
C GLU A 98 -6.36 -8.52 14.39
N ASP A 99 -7.54 -7.98 14.66
CA ASP A 99 -8.54 -7.65 13.65
C ASP A 99 -8.32 -6.30 12.97
N ILE A 100 -7.25 -5.59 13.32
CA ILE A 100 -6.83 -4.36 12.64
C ILE A 100 -6.19 -4.71 11.30
N HIS A 101 -6.64 -4.02 10.25
CA HIS A 101 -6.08 -4.18 8.91
C HIS A 101 -4.89 -3.25 8.70
N GLN A 102 -5.04 -1.97 9.08
CA GLN A 102 -4.01 -0.95 8.91
C GLN A 102 -3.72 -0.24 10.22
N LEU A 103 -2.43 -0.05 10.53
CA LEU A 103 -1.98 0.71 11.70
C LEU A 103 -1.06 1.85 11.24
N ASN A 104 -1.37 3.06 11.69
CA ASN A 104 -0.64 4.28 11.37
C ASN A 104 0.29 4.65 12.52
N LEU A 105 1.54 4.93 12.17
CA LEU A 105 2.62 5.28 13.08
C LEU A 105 3.25 6.61 12.67
N ALA A 106 3.66 7.40 13.65
CA ALA A 106 4.48 8.59 13.45
C ALA A 106 5.83 8.43 14.14
N VAL A 107 6.93 8.60 13.41
CA VAL A 107 8.29 8.46 13.96
C VAL A 107 8.59 9.60 14.94
N ILE A 108 9.00 9.25 16.15
CA ILE A 108 9.46 10.20 17.19
C ILE A 108 10.98 10.28 17.17
N LYS A 109 11.65 9.11 17.22
CA LYS A 109 13.11 9.01 17.22
C LYS A 109 13.58 8.30 15.96
N GLN A 110 14.57 8.91 15.32
CA GLN A 110 15.21 8.37 14.13
C GLN A 110 16.31 7.39 14.55
N GLY A 111 16.36 6.25 13.87
CA GLY A 111 17.40 5.24 14.05
C GLY A 111 18.67 5.54 13.26
N SER A 112 19.53 4.52 13.19
CA SER A 112 20.90 4.61 12.65
C SER A 112 20.97 4.70 11.12
N LYS A 113 20.02 4.07 10.41
CA LYS A 113 19.95 4.06 8.94
C LYS A 113 18.73 4.80 8.45
N SER A 114 18.81 5.42 7.27
CA SER A 114 17.70 6.19 6.71
C SER A 114 16.54 5.27 6.31
N LEU A 115 15.29 5.73 6.49
CA LEU A 115 14.11 4.93 6.08
C LEU A 115 14.05 4.71 4.56
N GLU A 116 14.77 5.51 3.77
CA GLU A 116 14.90 5.32 2.31
C GLU A 116 15.69 4.06 1.94
N GLU A 117 16.61 3.60 2.78
CA GLU A 117 17.35 2.36 2.54
C GLU A 117 16.49 1.11 2.83
N TYR A 118 15.63 1.20 3.85
CA TYR A 118 14.72 0.11 4.20
C TYR A 118 13.53 -0.02 3.26
N PHE A 119 13.15 1.08 2.61
CA PHE A 119 12.07 1.15 1.64
C PHE A 119 12.62 1.73 0.33
N PRO A 120 13.30 0.92 -0.50
CA PRO A 120 13.74 1.38 -1.80
C PRO A 120 12.55 1.95 -2.56
N LYS A 121 12.73 3.12 -3.18
CA LYS A 121 11.70 3.81 -3.97
C LYS A 121 11.38 3.00 -5.22
N THR A 122 10.55 1.97 -5.08
CA THR A 122 9.70 1.54 -6.18
C THR A 122 8.54 2.54 -6.26
N ALA A 123 8.55 3.30 -7.35
CA ALA A 123 7.54 4.28 -7.69
C ALA A 123 6.12 3.69 -7.56
N ALA A 124 5.19 4.53 -7.12
CA ALA A 124 3.74 4.34 -7.16
C ALA A 124 3.23 3.34 -8.21
N ALA A 125 2.95 2.08 -7.82
CA ALA A 125 1.97 1.15 -8.39
C ALA A 125 2.28 -0.31 -7.99
N GLU A 126 1.89 -0.74 -6.79
CA GLU A 126 1.69 -2.18 -6.48
C GLU A 126 0.38 -2.37 -5.72
N GLY A 127 -0.70 -1.86 -6.30
CA GLY A 127 -1.95 -2.63 -6.33
C GLY A 127 -1.77 -3.70 -7.39
N GLU A 128 -1.96 -4.97 -7.02
CA GLU A 128 -1.89 -6.16 -7.87
C GLU A 128 -0.49 -6.57 -8.36
N LYS A 129 0.27 -7.24 -7.49
CA LYS A 129 1.08 -8.40 -7.91
C LYS A 129 0.76 -9.59 -7.01
N LYS A 130 -0.42 -10.17 -7.30
CA LYS A 130 -0.54 -11.62 -7.28
C LYS A 130 0.30 -12.14 -8.43
N GLU A 131 1.33 -12.91 -8.09
CA GLU A 131 1.75 -14.13 -8.78
C GLU A 131 1.47 -14.21 -10.29
N GLU A 132 2.55 -14.04 -11.06
CA GLU A 132 2.88 -14.82 -12.25
C GLU A 132 1.72 -15.39 -13.09
N LYS A 133 1.43 -14.69 -14.18
CA LYS A 133 1.34 -15.28 -15.52
C LYS A 133 1.59 -14.14 -16.50
N LYS A 134 2.65 -14.25 -17.32
CA LYS A 134 2.73 -13.47 -18.57
C LYS A 134 1.38 -13.62 -19.26
N SER A 135 0.72 -12.50 -19.51
CA SER A 135 -0.64 -12.56 -20.02
C SER A 135 -0.59 -13.12 -21.43
N ALA A 136 -1.48 -14.07 -21.75
CA ALA A 136 -1.56 -14.68 -23.09
C ALA A 136 -1.70 -13.65 -24.22
N LYS A 137 -2.13 -12.42 -23.87
CA LYS A 137 -2.26 -11.29 -24.76
C LYS A 137 -0.90 -10.71 -25.20
N GLU A 138 0.09 -10.67 -24.31
CA GLU A 138 1.44 -10.17 -24.65
C GLU A 138 2.22 -11.16 -25.53
N GLU A 139 2.12 -12.46 -25.25
CA GLU A 139 2.73 -13.49 -26.13
C GLU A 139 2.07 -13.57 -27.51
N MET A 140 0.75 -13.30 -27.59
CA MET A 140 0.07 -13.19 -28.88
C MET A 140 0.49 -11.95 -29.65
N ILE A 141 0.76 -10.83 -28.97
CA ILE A 141 1.23 -9.60 -29.61
C ILE A 141 2.65 -9.78 -30.15
N GLU A 142 3.57 -10.39 -29.38
CA GLU A 142 4.93 -10.69 -29.86
C GLU A 142 4.91 -11.65 -31.06
N LYS A 143 4.15 -12.75 -30.99
CA LYS A 143 4.03 -13.68 -32.13
C LYS A 143 3.41 -13.04 -33.37
N SER A 144 2.49 -12.08 -33.19
CA SER A 144 1.88 -11.37 -34.31
C SER A 144 2.89 -10.42 -34.97
N LEU A 145 3.68 -9.69 -34.17
CA LEU A 145 4.72 -8.80 -34.69
C LEU A 145 5.83 -9.56 -35.42
N GLU A 146 6.30 -10.69 -34.86
CA GLU A 146 7.30 -11.54 -35.52
C GLU A 146 6.79 -12.15 -36.84
N ALA A 147 5.49 -12.44 -36.96
CA ALA A 147 4.90 -12.94 -38.20
C ALA A 147 4.81 -11.84 -39.27
N VAL A 148 4.48 -10.60 -38.89
CA VAL A 148 4.44 -9.45 -39.81
C VAL A 148 5.84 -9.09 -40.31
N ASP A 149 6.84 -9.14 -39.44
CA ASP A 149 8.25 -8.89 -39.82
C ASP A 149 8.78 -9.97 -40.80
N LYS A 150 8.37 -11.24 -40.62
CA LYS A 150 8.73 -12.32 -41.55
C LYS A 150 8.03 -12.20 -42.91
N LEU A 151 6.75 -11.81 -42.92
CA LEU A 151 6.00 -11.60 -44.17
C LEU A 151 6.54 -10.41 -44.96
N THR A 152 6.86 -9.30 -44.30
CA THR A 152 7.47 -8.13 -44.95
C THR A 152 8.89 -8.43 -45.46
N ALA A 153 9.66 -9.27 -44.76
CA ALA A 153 10.95 -9.75 -45.24
C ALA A 153 10.83 -10.69 -46.46
N GLU A 154 9.82 -11.58 -46.48
CA GLU A 154 9.54 -12.44 -47.63
C GLU A 154 9.02 -11.66 -48.84
N GLU A 155 8.17 -10.66 -48.64
CA GLU A 155 7.69 -9.75 -49.68
C GLU A 155 8.83 -8.90 -50.25
N ALA A 156 9.74 -8.39 -49.41
CA ALA A 156 10.95 -7.69 -49.83
C ALA A 156 11.89 -8.61 -50.65
N ALA A 157 12.04 -9.88 -50.26
CA ALA A 157 12.86 -10.85 -50.99
C ALA A 157 12.24 -11.27 -52.34
N ARG A 158 10.90 -11.31 -52.44
CA ARG A 158 10.18 -11.57 -53.70
C ARG A 158 10.28 -10.38 -54.66
N ALA A 159 10.12 -9.15 -54.17
CA ALA A 159 10.32 -7.92 -54.96
C ALA A 159 11.76 -7.82 -55.51
N ALA A 160 12.76 -8.15 -54.69
CA ALA A 160 14.16 -8.17 -55.13
C ALA A 160 14.44 -9.24 -56.21
N LYS A 161 13.73 -10.38 -56.19
CA LYS A 161 13.85 -11.43 -57.22
C LYS A 161 13.18 -11.04 -58.54
N GLU A 162 12.05 -10.32 -58.51
CA GLU A 162 11.40 -9.82 -59.73
C GLU A 162 12.21 -8.72 -60.43
N ILE A 163 12.79 -7.79 -59.66
CA ILE A 163 13.68 -6.74 -60.19
C ILE A 163 14.94 -7.35 -60.86
N LYS A 164 15.42 -8.49 -60.37
CA LYS A 164 16.58 -9.21 -60.94
C LYS A 164 16.23 -10.05 -62.19
N LYS A 165 14.96 -10.41 -62.38
CA LYS A 165 14.47 -11.18 -63.55
C LYS A 165 14.11 -10.29 -64.74
N GLY A 166 13.77 -9.01 -64.53
CA GLY A 166 13.48 -8.03 -65.59
C GLY A 166 14.71 -7.33 -66.21
N LYS A 167 15.94 -7.81 -65.93
CA LYS A 167 17.20 -7.23 -66.42
C LYS A 167 18.02 -8.19 -67.32
N ARG A 168 17.34 -9.10 -68.03
CA ARG A 168 17.90 -9.88 -69.15
C ARG A 168 17.09 -9.62 -70.40
#